data_AF-A0A0C9TH47-F1
#
_entry.id   AF-A0A0C9TH47-F1
#
_cell.length_a   1.000
_cell.length_b   1.000
_cell.length_c   1.000
_cell.angle_alpha   90.00
_cell.angle_beta   90.00
_cell.angle_gamma   90.00
#
_symmetry.space_group_name_H-M   'P 1'
#
loop_
_entity.id
_entity.type
_entity.pdbx_description
1 polymer ?
#
loop_
_entity_poly.entity_id
_entity_poly.type
_entity_poly.pdbx_seq_one_letter_code
_entity_poly.pdbx_strand_id
1 'polypeptide(L)'
;KKRFIFHRWPRDPNGKKINSFDIVPGKEVGNGLELWGATLYDFFLVHGDPRNTDRSGWTISTGSKLAKTMKAFGELEAAKDEIAWAEREEEPREILPCDPAE
;
A
#
# COMPACT_ATOMS: atom_id res chain seq x y z
N LYS A 1 -13.27 -14.00 12.40
CA LYS A 1 -13.06 -12.52 12.44
C LYS A 1 -12.57 -12.09 11.06
N LYS A 2 -13.34 -11.32 10.27
CA LYS A 2 -12.89 -10.84 8.94
C LYS A 2 -12.05 -9.58 9.16
N ARG A 3 -10.83 -9.54 8.60
CA ARG A 3 -10.00 -8.33 8.58
C ARG A 3 -10.65 -7.34 7.62
N PHE A 4 -10.82 -6.10 8.06
CA PHE A 4 -11.42 -5.03 7.25
C PHE A 4 -10.35 -3.96 7.01
N ILE A 5 -10.25 -3.49 5.77
CA ILE A 5 -9.31 -2.43 5.39
C ILE A 5 -10.06 -1.11 5.44
N PHE A 6 -9.58 -0.21 6.28
CA PHE A 6 -10.28 1.04 6.57
C PHE A 6 -9.88 2.18 5.63
N HIS A 7 -8.65 2.15 5.11
CA HIS A 7 -8.11 3.27 4.35
C HIS A 7 -8.28 3.09 2.85
N ARG A 8 -8.50 4.23 2.18
CA ARG A 8 -8.48 4.35 0.74
C ARG A 8 -7.26 5.17 0.37
N TRP A 9 -6.58 4.77 -0.69
CA TRP A 9 -5.51 5.55 -1.27
C TRP A 9 -6.10 6.50 -2.33
N PRO A 10 -6.07 7.82 -2.11
CA PRO A 10 -6.55 8.78 -3.09
C PRO A 10 -5.63 8.82 -4.31
N ARG A 11 -6.21 9.12 -5.47
CA ARG A 11 -5.50 9.16 -6.74
C ARG A 11 -5.79 10.47 -7.45
N ASP A 12 -4.84 10.97 -8.23
CA ASP A 12 -5.11 12.10 -9.12
C ASP A 12 -6.13 11.66 -10.18
N PRO A 13 -7.28 12.35 -10.35
CA PRO A 13 -8.27 12.02 -11.38
C PRO A 13 -7.71 12.02 -12.81
N ASN A 14 -6.63 12.76 -13.07
CA ASN A 14 -5.90 12.80 -14.34
C ASN A 14 -4.66 11.90 -14.33
N GLY A 15 -4.45 11.16 -13.26
CA GLY A 15 -3.32 10.28 -13.03
C GLY A 15 -3.25 9.10 -13.98
N LYS A 16 -2.11 8.42 -13.97
CA LYS A 16 -1.87 7.25 -14.84
C LYS A 16 -2.65 6.04 -14.32
N LYS A 17 -3.08 5.17 -15.23
CA LYS A 17 -3.59 3.85 -14.81
C LYS A 17 -2.44 3.04 -14.22
N ILE A 18 -2.68 2.35 -13.10
CA ILE A 18 -1.74 1.38 -12.55
C ILE A 18 -1.86 0.11 -13.38
N ASN A 19 -0.84 -0.20 -14.18
CA ASN A 19 -0.70 -1.50 -14.82
C ASN A 19 0.27 -2.37 -14.02
N SER A 20 0.19 -3.68 -14.18
CA SER A 20 1.07 -4.64 -13.50
C SER A 20 2.57 -4.39 -13.75
N PHE A 21 2.93 -3.78 -14.88
CA PHE A 21 4.33 -3.45 -15.22
C PHE A 21 4.84 -2.16 -14.60
N ASP A 22 3.94 -1.28 -14.14
CA ASP A 22 4.28 0.06 -13.65
C ASP A 22 4.35 0.11 -12.11
N ILE A 23 4.01 -1.00 -11.44
CA ILE A 23 4.02 -1.11 -9.97
C ILE A 23 5.45 -1.22 -9.48
N VAL A 24 5.84 -0.33 -8.57
CA VAL A 24 7.16 -0.35 -7.94
C VAL A 24 7.11 -1.23 -6.69
N PRO A 25 8.04 -2.20 -6.51
CA PRO A 25 8.07 -3.05 -5.32
C PRO A 25 8.13 -2.25 -4.01
N GLY A 26 7.28 -2.64 -3.06
CA GLY A 26 7.14 -2.03 -1.74
C GLY A 26 8.13 -2.57 -0.72
N LYS A 27 7.71 -2.61 0.54
CA LYS A 27 8.31 -3.45 1.59
C LYS A 27 7.76 -4.87 1.46
N GLU A 28 8.55 -5.86 1.87
CA GLU A 28 8.22 -7.28 1.72
C GLU A 28 8.25 -8.01 3.07
N VAL A 29 7.45 -9.07 3.20
CA VAL A 29 7.56 -10.00 4.33
C VAL A 29 8.79 -10.89 4.16
N GLY A 30 9.28 -11.50 5.24
CA GLY A 30 10.51 -12.32 5.21
C GLY A 30 10.50 -13.52 4.26
N ASN A 31 9.34 -13.94 3.74
CA ASN A 31 9.22 -14.98 2.72
C ASN A 31 9.03 -14.42 1.27
N GLY A 32 9.29 -13.13 1.05
CA GLY A 32 9.29 -12.51 -0.28
C GLY A 32 7.90 -12.16 -0.83
N LEU A 33 6.83 -12.19 -0.03
CA LEU A 33 5.54 -11.63 -0.47
C LEU A 33 5.59 -10.10 -0.41
N GLU A 34 5.13 -9.46 -1.48
CA GLU A 34 5.20 -8.00 -1.65
C GLU A 34 4.07 -7.22 -0.94
N LEU A 35 3.36 -7.88 -0.02
CA LEU A 35 2.23 -7.30 0.73
C LEU A 35 2.57 -7.22 2.22
N TRP A 36 3.61 -6.45 2.54
CA TRP A 36 3.96 -6.15 3.92
C TRP A 36 3.34 -4.83 4.39
N GLY A 37 2.82 -4.85 5.61
CA GLY A 37 2.32 -3.69 6.34
C GLY A 37 2.67 -3.81 7.81
N ALA A 38 3.17 -2.75 8.45
CA ALA A 38 3.47 -2.77 9.90
C ALA A 38 2.22 -3.06 10.74
N THR A 39 1.08 -2.55 10.30
CA THR A 39 -0.25 -2.70 10.91
C THR A 39 -1.32 -2.93 9.84
N LEU A 40 -2.56 -3.20 10.26
CA LEU A 40 -3.69 -3.28 9.32
C LEU A 40 -4.05 -1.92 8.67
N TYR A 41 -3.55 -0.81 9.22
CA TYR A 41 -3.76 0.52 8.66
C TYR A 41 -2.83 0.85 7.49
N ASP A 42 -1.78 0.04 7.28
CA ASP A 42 -0.85 0.21 6.17
C ASP A 42 -1.33 -0.49 4.88
N PHE A 43 -2.53 -1.07 4.92
CA PHE A 43 -3.24 -1.61 3.77
C PHE A 43 -4.29 -0.61 3.29
N PHE A 44 -4.38 -0.47 1.97
CA PHE A 44 -5.25 0.51 1.35
C PHE A 44 -6.07 -0.13 0.23
N LEU A 45 -7.32 0.33 0.11
CA LEU A 45 -8.09 0.18 -1.12
C LEU A 45 -7.67 1.27 -2.10
N VAL A 46 -7.29 0.89 -3.31
CA VAL A 46 -6.89 1.82 -4.37
C VAL A 46 -7.64 1.52 -5.66
N HIS A 47 -7.90 2.56 -6.44
CA HIS A 47 -8.39 2.40 -7.81
C HIS A 47 -7.21 2.31 -8.79
N GLY A 48 -7.21 1.26 -9.62
CA GLY A 48 -6.20 1.11 -10.66
C GLY A 48 -6.29 2.21 -11.72
N ASP A 49 -7.51 2.51 -12.19
CA ASP A 49 -7.80 3.63 -13.08
C ASP A 49 -8.49 4.74 -12.27
N PRO A 50 -7.86 5.91 -12.07
CA PRO A 50 -8.41 6.97 -11.23
C PRO A 50 -9.69 7.59 -11.80
N ARG A 51 -9.98 7.38 -13.08
CA ARG A 51 -11.20 7.86 -13.75
C ARG A 51 -12.35 6.86 -13.62
N ASN A 52 -12.07 5.63 -13.22
CA ASN A 52 -13.10 4.62 -13.05
C ASN A 52 -13.81 4.84 -11.70
N THR A 53 -15.11 5.09 -11.75
CA THR A 53 -15.94 5.29 -10.57
C THR A 53 -16.69 4.01 -10.15
N ASP A 54 -16.58 2.93 -10.93
CA ASP A 54 -17.23 1.66 -10.64
C ASP A 54 -16.61 0.99 -9.40
N ARG A 55 -17.42 0.32 -8.58
CA ARG A 55 -16.94 -0.45 -7.42
C ARG A 55 -16.08 -1.65 -7.81
N SER A 56 -16.15 -2.13 -9.05
CA SER A 56 -15.34 -3.26 -9.53
C SER A 56 -13.83 -2.94 -9.65
N GLY A 57 -13.45 -1.67 -9.71
CA GLY A 57 -12.06 -1.24 -9.95
C GLY A 57 -11.16 -1.18 -8.71
N TRP A 58 -11.70 -1.43 -7.52
CA TRP A 58 -10.94 -1.38 -6.27
C TRP A 58 -10.05 -2.61 -6.10
N THR A 59 -8.78 -2.38 -5.84
CA THR A 59 -7.81 -3.41 -5.44
C THR A 59 -7.21 -3.09 -4.08
N ILE A 60 -6.60 -4.08 -3.44
CA ILE A 60 -5.89 -3.93 -2.17
C ILE A 60 -4.39 -3.85 -2.47
N SER A 61 -3.70 -2.90 -1.85
CA SER A 61 -2.25 -2.78 -1.89
C SER A 61 -1.71 -2.24 -0.56
N THR A 62 -0.39 -2.11 -0.43
CA THR A 62 0.29 -1.62 0.77
C THR A 62 0.79 -0.19 0.59
N GLY A 63 0.88 0.55 1.70
CA GLY A 63 1.30 1.95 1.71
C GLY A 63 2.67 2.15 1.06
N SER A 64 3.66 1.35 1.44
CA SER A 64 5.01 1.42 0.86
C SER A 64 5.05 1.20 -0.67
N LYS A 65 4.28 0.25 -1.19
CA LYS A 65 4.17 -0.01 -2.64
C LYS A 65 3.48 1.15 -3.35
N LEU A 66 2.36 1.64 -2.80
CA LEU A 66 1.61 2.75 -3.37
C LEU A 66 2.38 4.06 -3.35
N ALA A 67 3.04 4.39 -2.23
CA ALA A 67 3.86 5.60 -2.10
C ALA A 67 4.97 5.64 -3.17
N LYS A 68 5.71 4.54 -3.36
CA LYS A 68 6.74 4.46 -4.41
C LYS A 68 6.15 4.59 -5.81
N THR A 69 5.03 3.91 -6.07
CA THR A 69 4.36 3.94 -7.39
C THR A 69 3.85 5.36 -7.70
N MET A 70 3.21 6.03 -6.75
CA MET A 70 2.70 7.40 -6.94
C MET A 70 3.82 8.40 -7.15
N LYS A 71 4.94 8.27 -6.41
CA LYS A 71 6.14 9.07 -6.65
C LYS A 71 6.69 8.88 -8.06
N ALA A 72 6.73 7.65 -8.56
CA ALA A 72 7.15 7.36 -9.93
C ALA A 72 6.19 7.95 -10.98
N PHE A 73 4.90 8.07 -10.65
CA PHE A 73 3.90 8.69 -11.53
C PHE A 73 3.89 10.23 -11.44
N GLY A 74 4.50 10.80 -10.41
CA GLY A 74 4.42 12.24 -10.10
C GLY A 74 3.15 12.64 -9.34
N GLU A 75 2.37 11.69 -8.83
CA GLU A 75 1.12 11.91 -8.09
C GLU A 75 1.40 12.20 -6.61
N LEU A 76 2.10 13.29 -6.29
CA LEU A 76 2.54 13.58 -4.91
C LEU A 76 1.49 14.29 -4.06
N GLU A 77 0.70 15.18 -4.67
CA GLU A 77 -0.24 16.02 -3.91
C GLU A 77 -1.56 15.29 -3.60
N ALA A 78 -2.02 14.41 -4.50
CA ALA A 78 -3.30 13.72 -4.35
C ALA A 78 -3.36 12.79 -3.12
N ALA A 79 -2.21 12.24 -2.71
CA ALA A 79 -2.07 11.28 -1.61
C ALA A 79 -0.99 11.70 -0.61
N LYS A 80 -0.82 13.00 -0.40
CA LYS A 80 0.29 13.55 0.39
C LYS A 80 0.34 12.99 1.81
N ASP A 81 -0.81 12.88 2.47
CA ASP A 81 -0.89 12.40 3.84
C ASP A 81 -0.60 10.89 3.93
N GLU A 82 -1.10 10.10 2.97
CA GLU A 82 -0.85 8.67 2.88
C GLU A 82 0.60 8.36 2.50
N ILE A 83 1.21 9.18 1.64
CA ILE A 83 2.65 9.10 1.35
C ILE A 83 3.46 9.36 2.62
N ALA A 84 3.15 10.44 3.35
CA ALA A 84 3.83 10.75 4.59
C ALA A 84 3.59 9.68 5.67
N TRP A 85 2.43 9.02 5.67
CA TRP A 85 2.15 7.87 6.53
C TRP A 85 3.04 6.68 6.14
N ALA A 86 3.06 6.29 4.87
CA ALA A 86 3.85 5.17 4.37
C ALA A 86 5.36 5.36 4.56
N GLU A 87 5.86 6.61 4.55
CA GLU A 87 7.26 6.93 4.85
C GLU A 87 7.64 6.71 6.32
N ARG A 88 6.67 6.84 7.23
CA ARG A 88 6.85 6.57 8.67
C ARG A 88 6.56 5.12 9.06
N GLU A 89 6.10 4.32 8.11
CA GLU A 89 5.88 2.89 8.32
C GLU A 89 7.18 2.23 8.78
N GLU A 90 7.11 1.36 9.79
CA GLU A 90 8.28 0.63 10.30
C GLU A 90 8.95 -0.21 9.21
N GLU A 91 10.20 -0.62 9.41
CA GLU A 91 10.85 -1.58 8.51
C GLU A 91 10.45 -3.02 8.87
N PRO A 92 10.30 -3.91 7.88
CA PRO A 92 10.12 -5.34 8.14
C PRO A 92 11.27 -5.88 8.98
N ARG A 93 10.93 -6.57 10.07
CA ARG A 93 11.92 -7.25 10.92
C ARG A 93 11.50 -8.67 11.18
N GLU A 94 12.50 -9.53 11.34
CA GLU A 94 12.27 -10.89 11.80
C GLU A 94 11.82 -10.87 13.26
N ILE A 95 10.75 -11.60 13.57
CA ILE A 95 10.28 -11.82 14.93
C ILE A 95 10.60 -13.27 15.26
N LEU A 96 11.62 -13.46 16.09
CA LEU A 96 11.96 -14.78 16.59
C LEU A 96 10.84 -15.26 17.55
N PRO A 97 10.51 -16.56 17.55
CA PRO A 97 9.59 -17.12 18.53
C PRO A 97 10.10 -16.82 19.95
N CYS A 98 9.22 -16.39 20.87
CA CYS A 98 9.60 -16.38 22.28
C CYS A 98 9.60 -17.82 22.80
N ASP A 99 10.51 -18.13 23.73
CA ASP A 99 10.45 -19.37 24.47
C ASP A 99 9.18 -19.34 25.35
N PRO A 100 8.26 -20.31 25.23
CA PRO A 100 7.05 -20.36 26.05
C PRO A 100 7.31 -20.66 27.54
N ALA A 101 8.58 -20.83 27.97
CA ALA A 101 8.96 -21.16 29.34
C ALA A 101 9.29 -19.97 30.28
N GLU A 102 9.12 -18.71 29.85
CA GLU A 102 9.20 -17.51 30.73
C GLU A 102 7.85 -17.01 31.23
#